data_AF-A0A1H9L9C6-F1
#
_entry.id   AF-A0A1H9L9C6-F1
#
_cell.length_a   1.000
_cell.length_b   1.000
_cell.length_c   1.000
_cell.angle_alpha   90.00
_cell.angle_beta   90.00
_cell.angle_gamma   90.00
#
_symmetry.space_group_name_H-M   'P 1'
#
loop_
_entity.id
_entity.type
_entity.pdbx_description
1 polymer ?
#
loop_
_entity_poly.entity_id
_entity_poly.type
_entity_poly.pdbx_seq_one_letter_code
_entity_poly.pdbx_strand_id
1 'polypeptide(L)'
;MPQLSPAARKWLQGFTEIERLQQEIFTALGHMTNKADEDETTLTNLVKQQDLAIRQLPFAQLNAEDVAQLNDKIALLQQNHQSLINAISHQRQALLDQSSQHKKAGRSIKAYQRAQDL
;
A
#
# COMPACT_ATOMS: atom_id res chain seq x y z
N MET A 1 11.71 -29.96 17.19
CA MET A 1 11.02 -28.95 16.38
C MET A 1 9.62 -28.81 16.97
N PRO A 2 9.28 -27.69 17.63
CA PRO A 2 7.93 -27.52 18.14
C PRO A 2 6.94 -27.58 16.98
N GLN A 3 5.86 -28.34 17.14
CA GLN A 3 4.86 -28.48 16.09
C GLN A 3 3.94 -27.26 16.10
N LEU A 4 4.07 -26.41 15.08
CA LEU A 4 3.14 -25.30 14.84
C LEU A 4 1.71 -25.82 14.75
N SER A 5 0.80 -25.16 15.48
CA SER A 5 -0.61 -25.49 15.46
C SER A 5 -1.21 -25.32 14.05
N PRO A 6 -2.36 -25.95 13.75
CA PRO A 6 -3.07 -25.72 12.49
C PRO A 6 -3.40 -24.23 12.25
N ALA A 7 -3.69 -23.48 13.33
CA ALA A 7 -3.95 -22.04 13.26
C ALA A 7 -2.68 -21.26 12.89
N ALA A 8 -1.53 -21.61 13.50
CA ALA A 8 -0.25 -21.00 13.17
C ALA A 8 0.17 -21.25 11.72
N ARG A 9 -0.10 -22.44 11.17
CA ARG A 9 0.14 -22.74 9.74
C ARG A 9 -0.74 -21.89 8.82
N LYS A 10 -2.02 -21.74 9.15
CA LYS A 10 -2.93 -20.85 8.40
C LYS A 10 -2.50 -19.39 8.49
N TRP A 11 -2.05 -18.96 9.67
CA TRP A 11 -1.50 -17.62 9.85
C TRP A 11 -0.27 -17.39 8.97
N LEU A 12 0.66 -18.35 8.93
CA LEU A 12 1.85 -18.28 8.06
C LEU A 12 1.49 -18.22 6.57
N GLN A 13 0.49 -19.01 6.13
CA GLN A 13 0.02 -18.95 4.75
C GLN A 13 -0.58 -17.58 4.42
N GLY A 14 -1.42 -17.03 5.31
CA GLY A 14 -1.96 -15.69 5.16
C GLY A 14 -0.88 -14.61 5.16
N PHE A 15 0.15 -14.76 6.00
CA PHE A 15 1.31 -13.87 6.02
C PHE A 15 2.04 -13.84 4.67
N THR A 16 2.33 -15.00 4.07
CA THR A 16 2.96 -15.05 2.74
C THR A 16 2.12 -14.37 1.66
N GLU A 17 0.79 -14.54 1.71
CA GLU A 17 -0.11 -13.87 0.77
C GLU A 17 -0.13 -12.35 0.96
N ILE A 18 -0.09 -11.88 2.21
CA ILE A 18 0.00 -10.45 2.52
C ILE A 18 1.33 -9.87 2.04
N GLU A 19 2.45 -10.60 2.15
CA GLU A 19 3.74 -10.19 1.61
C GLU A 19 3.72 -10.11 0.08
N ARG A 20 3.09 -11.08 -0.60
CA ARG A 20 2.91 -11.05 -2.06
C ARG A 20 2.13 -9.80 -2.48
N LEU A 21 0.97 -9.55 -1.85
CA LEU A 21 0.14 -8.37 -2.10
C LEU A 21 0.91 -7.07 -1.84
N GLN A 22 1.76 -7.05 -0.80
CA GLN A 22 2.58 -5.88 -0.50
C GLN A 22 3.59 -5.57 -1.61
N GLN A 23 4.27 -6.58 -2.14
CA GLN A 23 5.19 -6.39 -3.27
C GLN A 23 4.47 -5.87 -4.51
N GLU A 24 3.26 -6.36 -4.77
CA GLU A 24 2.41 -5.89 -5.88
C GLU A 24 1.99 -4.43 -5.68
N ILE A 25 1.64 -4.04 -4.45
CA ILE A 25 1.31 -2.65 -4.11
C ILE A 25 2.53 -1.73 -4.33
N PHE A 26 3.72 -2.11 -3.87
CA PHE A 26 4.93 -1.31 -4.09
C PHE A 26 5.29 -1.21 -5.57
N THR A 27 5.10 -2.29 -6.32
CA THR A 27 5.29 -2.29 -7.77
C THR A 27 4.32 -1.33 -8.43
N ALA A 28 3.03 -1.40 -8.10
CA ALA A 28 2.01 -0.50 -8.61
C ALA A 28 2.31 0.98 -8.26
N LEU A 29 2.71 1.26 -7.02
CA LEU A 29 3.13 2.60 -6.58
C LEU A 29 4.30 3.14 -7.40
N GLY A 30 5.27 2.30 -7.76
CA GLY A 30 6.40 2.67 -8.62
C GLY A 30 6.01 3.00 -10.06
N HIS A 31 4.91 2.44 -10.57
CA HIS A 31 4.44 2.64 -11.94
C HIS A 31 3.49 3.83 -12.14
N MET A 32 2.91 4.38 -11.06
CA MET A 32 1.92 5.48 -11.10
C MET A 32 2.42 6.81 -11.70
N THR A 33 3.68 6.91 -12.16
CA THR A 33 4.24 8.15 -12.71
C THR A 33 3.72 8.55 -14.10
N ASN A 34 3.01 7.69 -14.85
CA ASN A 34 2.65 7.99 -16.25
C ASN A 34 1.24 7.57 -16.75
N LYS A 35 0.42 6.82 -16.00
CA LYS A 35 -0.95 6.43 -16.42
C LYS A 35 -1.94 6.48 -15.25
N ALA A 36 -2.49 7.66 -15.01
CA ALA A 36 -3.13 8.00 -13.74
C ALA A 36 -4.38 7.16 -13.36
N ASP A 37 -5.27 6.81 -14.30
CA ASP A 37 -6.62 6.34 -13.91
C ASP A 37 -6.74 4.81 -13.73
N GLU A 38 -6.11 4.01 -14.61
CA GLU A 38 -6.15 2.53 -14.50
C GLU A 38 -5.25 2.03 -13.36
N ASP A 39 -4.11 2.68 -13.14
CA ASP A 39 -3.15 2.31 -12.11
C ASP A 39 -3.68 2.64 -10.70
N GLU A 40 -4.45 3.73 -10.54
CA GLU A 40 -5.07 4.10 -9.25
C GLU A 40 -6.16 3.11 -8.82
N THR A 41 -6.97 2.65 -9.78
CA THR A 41 -8.01 1.64 -9.51
C THR A 41 -7.38 0.30 -9.11
N THR A 42 -6.30 -0.08 -9.79
CA THR A 42 -5.53 -1.30 -9.51
C THR A 42 -4.91 -1.24 -8.11
N LEU A 43 -4.23 -0.14 -7.77
CA LEU A 43 -3.67 0.08 -6.45
C LEU A 43 -4.73 0.02 -5.35
N THR A 44 -5.87 0.68 -5.55
CA THR A 44 -6.99 0.69 -4.60
C THR A 44 -7.53 -0.73 -4.35
N ASN A 45 -7.63 -1.54 -5.40
CA ASN A 45 -8.07 -2.93 -5.29
C ASN A 45 -7.05 -3.79 -4.53
N LEU A 46 -5.76 -3.65 -4.82
CA LEU A 46 -4.69 -4.38 -4.13
C LEU A 46 -4.65 -4.05 -2.63
N VAL A 47 -4.79 -2.77 -2.27
CA VAL A 47 -4.83 -2.34 -0.86
C VAL A 47 -6.05 -2.93 -0.13
N LYS A 48 -7.22 -2.95 -0.77
CA LYS A 48 -8.42 -3.59 -0.20
C LYS A 48 -8.24 -5.10 -0.01
N GLN A 49 -7.60 -5.77 -0.96
CA GLN A 49 -7.30 -7.20 -0.86
C GLN A 49 -6.35 -7.48 0.31
N GLN A 50 -5.32 -6.64 0.50
CA GLN A 50 -4.39 -6.78 1.63
C GLN A 50 -5.10 -6.59 2.98
N ASP A 51 -5.94 -5.55 3.12
CA ASP A 51 -6.71 -5.31 4.35
C ASP A 51 -7.66 -6.48 4.65
N LEU A 52 -8.34 -7.02 3.64
CA LEU A 52 -9.21 -8.19 3.79
C LEU A 52 -8.41 -9.43 4.21
N ALA A 53 -7.24 -9.67 3.62
CA ALA A 53 -6.37 -10.78 3.98
C ALA A 53 -5.88 -10.67 5.44
N ILE A 54 -5.49 -9.47 5.89
CA ILE A 54 -5.07 -9.22 7.28
C ILE A 54 -6.22 -9.54 8.25
N ARG A 55 -7.45 -9.11 7.95
CA ARG A 55 -8.63 -9.35 8.80
C ARG A 55 -9.03 -10.81 8.89
N GLN A 56 -8.69 -11.62 7.89
CA GLN A 56 -8.96 -13.06 7.86
C GLN A 56 -7.93 -13.89 8.63
N LEU A 57 -6.82 -13.29 9.08
CA LEU A 57 -5.83 -14.00 9.87
C LEU A 57 -6.44 -14.49 11.20
N PRO A 58 -6.17 -15.73 11.60
CA PRO A 58 -6.82 -16.36 12.75
C PRO A 58 -6.16 -15.95 14.08
N PHE A 59 -5.99 -14.65 14.34
CA PHE A 59 -5.33 -14.12 15.54
C PHE A 59 -5.93 -14.65 16.83
N ALA A 60 -7.27 -14.77 16.89
CA ALA A 60 -7.99 -15.28 18.06
C ALA A 60 -7.80 -16.80 18.30
N GLN A 61 -7.24 -17.53 17.34
CA GLN A 61 -7.02 -18.98 17.42
C GLN A 61 -5.55 -19.34 17.71
N LEU A 62 -4.66 -18.34 17.77
CA LEU A 62 -3.26 -18.54 18.14
C LEU A 62 -3.15 -18.70 19.65
N ASN A 63 -2.42 -19.72 20.10
CA ASN A 63 -2.08 -19.87 21.51
C ASN A 63 -0.78 -19.09 21.83
N ALA A 64 -0.43 -18.98 23.11
CA ALA A 64 0.74 -18.22 23.54
C ALA A 64 2.07 -18.73 22.95
N GLU A 65 2.18 -20.04 22.70
CA GLU A 65 3.38 -20.65 22.10
C GLU A 65 3.48 -20.32 20.59
N ASP A 66 2.35 -20.36 19.87
CA ASP A 66 2.26 -19.94 18.48
C ASP A 66 2.63 -18.46 18.33
N VAL A 67 2.12 -17.60 19.23
CA VAL A 67 2.45 -16.17 19.23
C VAL A 67 3.94 -15.95 19.49
N ALA A 68 4.54 -16.69 20.43
CA ALA A 68 5.97 -16.60 20.71
C ALA A 68 6.82 -17.00 19.49
N GLN A 69 6.40 -18.03 18.75
CA GLN A 69 7.11 -18.50 17.54
C GLN A 69 6.89 -17.58 16.33
N LEU A 70 5.74 -16.92 16.25
CA LEU A 70 5.38 -16.03 15.14
C LEU A 70 5.73 -14.56 15.41
N ASN A 71 6.26 -14.22 16.59
CA ASN A 71 6.47 -12.85 17.04
C ASN A 71 7.25 -12.00 16.03
N ASP A 72 8.36 -12.53 15.49
CA ASP A 72 9.18 -11.81 14.50
C ASP A 72 8.39 -11.52 13.20
N LYS A 73 7.54 -12.45 12.78
CA LYS A 73 6.70 -12.29 11.58
C LYS A 73 5.55 -11.33 11.83
N ILE A 74 4.97 -11.34 13.03
CA ILE A 74 3.95 -10.39 13.45
C ILE A 74 4.53 -8.97 13.47
N ALA A 75 5.73 -8.81 14.04
CA ALA A 75 6.45 -7.54 14.04
C ALA A 75 6.77 -7.07 12.62
N LEU A 76 7.24 -7.97 11.75
CA LEU A 76 7.49 -7.66 10.34
C LEU A 76 6.21 -7.23 9.63
N LEU A 77 5.08 -7.92 9.85
CA LEU A 77 3.78 -7.55 9.29
C LEU A 77 3.35 -6.13 9.70
N GLN A 78 3.56 -5.75 10.97
CA GLN A 78 3.27 -4.41 11.46
C GLN A 78 4.16 -3.35 10.81
N GLN A 79 5.47 -3.59 10.73
CA GLN A 79 6.42 -2.68 10.08
C GLN A 79 6.09 -2.50 8.60
N ASN A 80 5.75 -3.60 7.93
CA ASN A 80 5.37 -3.66 6.54
C ASN A 80 4.09 -2.84 6.27
N HIS A 81 3.07 -3.01 7.11
CA HIS A 81 1.83 -2.25 7.03
C HIS A 81 2.07 -0.73 7.25
N GLN A 82 2.87 -0.37 8.25
CA GLN A 82 3.22 1.04 8.49
C GLN A 82 3.96 1.67 7.31
N SER A 83 4.90 0.93 6.71
CA SER A 83 5.65 1.38 5.53
C SER A 83 4.73 1.63 4.33
N LEU A 84 3.73 0.77 4.15
CA LEU A 84 2.74 0.88 3.09
C LEU A 84 1.81 2.09 3.29
N ILE A 85 1.34 2.35 4.52
CA ILE A 85 0.57 3.56 4.85
C ILE A 85 1.38 4.82 4.49
N ASN A 86 2.66 4.85 4.89
CA ASN A 86 3.54 5.99 4.62
C ASN A 86 3.75 6.20 3.11
N ALA A 87 3.98 5.12 2.35
CA ALA A 87 4.18 5.17 0.91
C ALA A 87 2.93 5.67 0.16
N ILE A 88 1.74 5.18 0.52
CA ILE A 88 0.48 5.63 -0.07
C ILE A 88 0.21 7.10 0.27
N SER A 89 0.47 7.50 1.52
CA SER A 89 0.30 8.90 1.95
C SER A 89 1.23 9.83 1.18
N HIS A 90 2.51 9.47 1.04
CA HIS A 90 3.48 10.23 0.26
C HIS A 90 3.08 10.34 -1.21
N GLN A 91 2.63 9.24 -1.83
CA GLN A 91 2.20 9.25 -3.22
C GLN A 91 0.97 10.14 -3.44
N ARG A 92 -0.01 10.10 -2.53
CA ARG A 92 -1.16 11.02 -2.58
C ARG A 92 -0.74 12.48 -2.52
N GLN A 93 0.19 12.81 -1.61
CA GLN A 93 0.70 14.17 -1.49
C GLN A 93 1.40 14.61 -2.79
N ALA A 94 2.25 13.75 -3.36
CA ALA A 94 2.94 14.03 -4.62
C ALA A 94 1.96 14.29 -5.78
N LEU A 95 0.87 13.51 -5.90
CA LEU A 95 -0.17 13.72 -6.91
C LEU A 95 -0.92 15.04 -6.72
N LEU A 96 -1.24 15.41 -5.48
CA LEU A 96 -1.87 16.70 -5.15
C LEU A 96 -0.96 17.87 -5.49
N ASP A 97 0.34 17.75 -5.22
CA ASP A 97 1.34 18.77 -5.52
C ASP A 97 1.54 18.92 -7.03
N GLN A 98 1.62 17.82 -7.79
CA GLN A 98 1.67 17.84 -9.25
C GLN A 98 0.41 18.47 -9.87
N SER A 99 -0.77 18.10 -9.39
CA SER A 99 -2.05 18.70 -9.83
C SER A 99 -2.07 20.21 -9.57
N SER A 100 -1.57 20.63 -8.40
CA SER A 100 -1.48 22.03 -8.01
C SER A 100 -0.48 22.80 -8.87
N GLN A 101 0.68 22.21 -9.19
CA GLN A 101 1.68 22.78 -10.09
C GLN A 101 1.15 22.89 -11.53
N HIS A 102 0.48 21.86 -12.04
CA HIS A 102 -0.11 21.87 -13.39
C HIS A 102 -1.19 22.96 -13.53
N LYS A 103 -2.03 23.16 -12.50
CA LYS A 103 -3.02 24.27 -12.47
C LYS A 103 -2.35 25.65 -12.43
N LYS A 104 -1.24 25.80 -11.71
CA LYS A 104 -0.47 27.06 -11.68
C LYS A 104 0.20 27.33 -13.03
N ALA A 105 0.82 26.31 -13.65
CA ALA A 105 1.42 26.41 -14.97
C ALA A 105 0.40 26.77 -16.06
N GLY A 106 -0.80 26.16 -16.04
CA GLY A 106 -1.87 26.50 -16.98
C GLY A 106 -2.41 27.93 -16.81
N ARG A 107 -2.44 28.44 -15.57
CA ARG A 107 -2.81 29.85 -15.30
C ARG A 107 -1.75 30.83 -15.77
N SER A 108 -0.46 30.52 -15.56
CA SER A 108 0.63 31.37 -16.05
C SER A 108 0.68 31.40 -17.57
N ILE A 109 0.51 30.27 -18.26
CA ILE A 109 0.50 30.22 -19.74
C ILE A 109 -0.65 31.06 -20.32
N LYS A 110 -1.86 30.95 -19.77
CA LYS A 110 -2.99 31.79 -20.21
C LYS A 110 -2.80 33.28 -19.90
N ALA A 111 -2.12 33.61 -18.81
CA ALA A 111 -1.80 34.99 -18.48
C ALA A 111 -0.76 35.58 -19.45
N TYR A 112 0.27 34.81 -19.80
CA TYR A 112 1.27 35.21 -20.80
C TYR A 112 0.68 35.37 -22.20
N GLN A 113 -0.23 34.48 -22.64
CA GLN A 113 -0.93 34.62 -23.92
C GLN A 113 -1.78 35.89 -23.98
N ARG A 114 -2.54 36.21 -22.92
CA ARG A 114 -3.33 37.45 -22.87
C ARG A 114 -2.49 38.72 -22.83
N ALA A 115 -1.27 38.65 -22.31
CA ALA A 115 -0.36 39.79 -22.29
C ALA A 115 0.37 40.01 -23.63
N GLN A 116 0.35 39.04 -24.55
CA GLN A 116 0.91 39.16 -25.90
C GLN A 116 -0.12 39.57 -26.96
N ASP A 117 -1.42 39.35 -26.70
CA ASP A 117 -2.52 39.79 -27.56
C ASP A 117 -2.99 41.24 -27.28
N LEU A 118 -2.32 41.97 -26.39
CA LEU A 118 -2.56 43.36 -25.99
C LEU A 118 -1.47 44.27 -26.56
#